data_AF-A0A5J4S3G9-F1
#
_entry.id   AF-A0A5J4S3G9-F1
#
_cell.length_a   1.000
_cell.length_b   1.000
_cell.length_c   1.000
_cell.angle_alpha   90.00
_cell.angle_beta   90.00
_cell.angle_gamma   90.00
#
_symmetry.space_group_name_H-M   'P 1'
#
loop_
_entity.id
_entity.type
_entity.pdbx_description
1 polymer ?
#
loop_
_entity_poly.entity_id
_entity_poly.type
_entity_poly.pdbx_seq_one_letter_code
_entity_poly.pdbx_strand_id
1 'polypeptide(L)'
;MKRVQGTEGFAPIECINPQEGKWVARWAEKFNEGETDEEGKPLSGVSYMEEVFDHEPTPEEIAGRVTETRGEQYKLRSDGIYISIQKYLERGQEEKAEQAKADWLAELQAIELEYPKP
;
A
#
# COMPACT_ATOMS: atom_id res chain seq x y z
N MET A 1 -9.64 -3.63 0.04
CA MET A 1 -8.51 -2.83 -0.51
C MET A 1 -7.63 -3.64 -1.45
N LYS A 2 -7.36 -3.12 -2.65
CA LYS A 2 -6.45 -3.74 -3.64
C LYS A 2 -5.78 -2.68 -4.50
N ARG A 3 -4.58 -2.94 -5.03
CA ARG A 3 -3.99 -2.11 -6.10
C ARG A 3 -4.58 -2.54 -7.44
N VAL A 4 -4.96 -1.58 -8.28
CA VAL A 4 -5.52 -1.83 -9.63
C VAL A 4 -4.84 -0.95 -10.67
N GLN A 5 -4.78 -1.45 -11.91
CA GLN A 5 -4.34 -0.68 -13.08
C GLN A 5 -5.38 0.40 -13.42
N GLY A 6 -4.94 1.59 -13.78
CA GLY A 6 -5.81 2.66 -14.21
C GLY A 6 -5.17 3.63 -15.19
N THR A 7 -5.88 4.72 -15.43
CA THR A 7 -5.49 5.80 -16.35
C THR A 7 -5.10 7.05 -15.56
N GLU A 8 -4.13 7.80 -16.07
CA GLU A 8 -3.71 9.08 -15.49
C GLU A 8 -4.87 10.08 -15.40
N GLY A 9 -4.84 10.96 -14.38
CA GLY A 9 -5.76 12.09 -14.27
C GLY A 9 -7.12 11.79 -13.65
N PHE A 10 -7.24 10.76 -12.80
CA PHE A 10 -8.47 10.47 -12.07
C PHE A 10 -8.70 11.44 -10.89
N ALA A 11 -9.97 11.71 -10.57
CA ALA A 11 -10.33 12.40 -9.34
C ALA A 11 -10.21 11.42 -8.14
N PRO A 12 -9.60 11.82 -7.00
CA PRO A 12 -9.38 10.95 -5.83
C PRO A 12 -10.64 10.26 -5.28
N ILE A 13 -11.80 10.85 -5.54
CA ILE A 13 -13.11 10.30 -5.23
C ILE A 13 -13.95 10.43 -6.51
N GLU A 14 -14.14 9.32 -7.23
CA GLU A 14 -15.15 9.23 -8.27
C GLU A 14 -16.41 8.60 -7.66
N CYS A 15 -17.37 9.49 -7.43
CA CYS A 15 -18.71 9.17 -6.99
C CYS A 15 -19.46 8.44 -8.12
N ILE A 16 -19.42 7.10 -8.07
CA ILE A 16 -20.01 6.11 -8.99
C ILE A 16 -19.04 5.66 -10.08
N ASN A 17 -18.51 4.43 -9.97
CA ASN A 17 -18.05 3.68 -11.14
C ASN A 17 -19.25 3.48 -12.08
N PRO A 18 -19.33 4.15 -13.25
CA PRO A 18 -20.54 4.11 -14.10
C PRO A 18 -20.81 2.71 -14.68
N GLN A 19 -19.80 1.83 -14.65
CA GLN A 19 -19.90 0.45 -15.14
C GLN A 19 -20.37 -0.53 -14.05
N GLU A 20 -20.06 -0.27 -12.77
CA GLU A 20 -20.42 -1.15 -11.64
C GLU A 20 -21.46 -0.58 -10.66
N GLY A 21 -21.74 0.72 -10.68
CA GLY A 21 -22.70 1.38 -9.79
C GLY A 21 -22.23 1.49 -8.33
N LYS A 22 -20.92 1.50 -8.06
CA LYS A 22 -20.35 1.47 -6.71
C LYS A 22 -19.56 2.75 -6.38
N TRP A 23 -19.50 3.09 -5.09
CA TRP A 23 -18.66 4.16 -4.55
C TRP A 23 -17.25 3.63 -4.34
N VAL A 24 -16.25 4.34 -4.87
CA VAL A 24 -14.87 3.87 -4.89
C VAL A 24 -13.93 5.03 -4.53
N ALA A 25 -13.10 4.84 -3.52
CA ALA A 25 -12.00 5.75 -3.21
C ALA A 25 -10.69 5.21 -3.78
N ARG A 26 -9.86 6.10 -4.33
CA ARG A 26 -8.57 5.74 -4.93
C ARG A 26 -7.44 6.62 -4.41
N TRP A 27 -6.30 6.04 -4.08
CA TRP A 27 -5.12 6.77 -3.60
C TRP A 27 -3.81 6.05 -3.94
N ALA A 28 -2.68 6.64 -3.55
CA ALA A 28 -1.32 6.12 -3.79
C ALA A 28 -1.08 5.79 -5.28
N GLU A 29 -1.31 6.82 -6.13
CA GLU A 29 -0.98 6.77 -7.55
C GLU A 29 0.51 6.47 -7.74
N LYS A 30 0.79 5.54 -8.65
CA LYS A 30 2.15 5.16 -9.04
C LYS A 30 2.20 5.03 -10.55
N PHE A 31 3.17 5.67 -11.19
CA PHE A 31 3.47 5.44 -12.61
C PHE A 31 4.06 4.05 -12.79
N ASN A 32 3.54 3.30 -13.75
CA ASN A 32 3.96 1.93 -14.00
C ASN A 32 5.11 1.86 -15.03
N GLU A 33 5.78 2.99 -15.34
CA GLU A 33 6.88 3.01 -16.29
C GLU A 33 8.02 2.10 -15.82
N GLY A 34 8.37 1.12 -16.66
CA GLY A 34 9.38 0.12 -16.33
C GLY A 34 8.91 -1.05 -15.45
N GLU A 35 7.62 -1.11 -15.10
CA GLU A 35 7.04 -2.25 -14.36
C GLU A 35 6.42 -3.28 -15.31
N THR A 36 6.40 -4.55 -14.87
CA THR A 36 5.77 -5.64 -15.62
C THR A 36 4.74 -6.38 -14.77
N ASP A 37 3.72 -6.94 -15.42
CA ASP A 37 2.77 -7.83 -14.77
C ASP A 37 3.39 -9.20 -14.40
N GLU A 38 2.59 -10.08 -13.78
CA GLU A 38 3.01 -11.43 -13.40
C GLU A 38 3.43 -12.30 -14.61
N GLU A 39 3.00 -11.94 -15.83
CA GLU A 39 3.36 -12.60 -17.07
C GLU A 39 4.58 -11.94 -17.77
N GLY A 40 5.17 -10.92 -17.16
CA GLY A 40 6.32 -10.17 -17.68
C GLY A 40 5.97 -9.15 -18.76
N LYS A 41 4.70 -8.81 -18.96
CA LYS A 41 4.27 -7.78 -19.93
C LYS A 41 4.38 -6.39 -19.31
N PRO A 42 4.86 -5.38 -20.06
CA PRO A 42 4.98 -4.03 -19.55
C PRO A 42 3.61 -3.47 -19.17
N LEU A 43 3.53 -2.95 -17.94
CA LEU A 43 2.38 -2.18 -17.48
C LEU A 43 2.46 -0.77 -18.09
N SER A 44 1.30 -0.20 -18.43
CA SER A 44 1.20 1.15 -19.00
C SER A 44 0.28 2.05 -18.18
N GLY A 45 0.56 3.35 -18.13
CA GLY A 45 -0.20 4.31 -17.33
C GLY A 45 0.12 4.22 -15.83
N VAL A 46 -0.91 4.30 -14.99
CA VAL A 46 -0.76 4.36 -13.52
C VAL A 46 -1.46 3.20 -12.83
N SER A 47 -1.10 2.96 -11.57
CA SER A 47 -1.86 2.10 -10.65
C SER A 47 -2.19 2.86 -9.38
N TYR A 48 -3.29 2.49 -8.74
CA TYR A 48 -3.74 3.07 -7.47
C TYR A 48 -4.31 2.01 -6.55
N MET A 49 -4.28 2.29 -5.25
CA MET A 49 -5.05 1.54 -4.27
C MET A 49 -6.52 1.89 -4.41
N GLU A 50 -7.39 0.90 -4.27
CA GLU A 50 -8.83 0.99 -4.43
C GLU A 50 -9.55 0.35 -3.23
N GLU A 51 -10.56 1.04 -2.70
CA GLU A 51 -11.53 0.48 -1.75
C GLU A 51 -12.95 0.84 -2.17
N VAL A 52 -13.85 -0.13 -2.00
CA VAL A 52 -15.27 -0.02 -2.35
C VAL A 52 -16.06 0.29 -1.09
N PHE A 53 -16.98 1.24 -1.20
CA PHE A 53 -17.91 1.65 -0.13
C PHE A 53 -19.35 1.34 -0.54
N ASP A 54 -20.21 1.04 0.43
CA ASP A 54 -21.64 0.78 0.24
C ASP A 54 -22.49 2.06 0.22
N HIS A 55 -21.87 3.21 0.48
CA HIS A 55 -22.43 4.56 0.40
C HIS A 55 -21.36 5.55 -0.08
N GLU A 56 -21.74 6.80 -0.33
CA GLU A 56 -20.80 7.88 -0.65
C GLU A 56 -19.94 8.18 0.59
N PRO A 57 -18.63 7.88 0.57
CA PRO A 57 -17.81 7.99 1.76
C PRO A 57 -17.38 9.45 2.00
N THR A 58 -17.25 9.84 3.26
CA THR A 58 -16.62 11.11 3.62
C THR A 58 -15.09 11.01 3.58
N PRO A 59 -14.36 12.14 3.48
CA PRO A 59 -12.90 12.14 3.60
C PRO A 59 -12.40 11.48 4.90
N GLU A 60 -13.13 11.64 6.01
CA GLU A 60 -12.81 11.03 7.30
C GLU A 60 -12.98 9.51 7.28
N GLU A 61 -14.00 8.98 6.60
CA GLU A 61 -14.20 7.54 6.45
C GLU A 61 -13.09 6.91 5.62
N ILE A 62 -12.68 7.58 4.54
CA ILE A 62 -11.53 7.15 3.72
C ILE A 62 -10.25 7.16 4.56
N ALA A 63 -9.97 8.27 5.25
CA ALA A 63 -8.78 8.41 6.09
C ALA A 63 -8.74 7.40 7.24
N GLY A 64 -9.90 7.13 7.87
CA GLY A 64 -10.07 6.12 8.89
C GLY A 64 -9.76 4.73 8.35
N ARG A 65 -10.31 4.40 7.18
CA ARG A 65 -10.09 3.10 6.53
C ARG A 65 -8.64 2.90 6.12
N VAL A 66 -7.99 3.90 5.52
CA VAL A 66 -6.55 3.85 5.18
C VAL A 66 -5.69 3.68 6.43
N THR A 67 -6.03 4.37 7.52
CA THR A 67 -5.29 4.29 8.80
C THR A 67 -5.43 2.93 9.46
N GLU A 68 -6.65 2.37 9.48
CA GLU A 68 -6.92 1.01 9.97
C GLU A 68 -6.09 0.00 9.19
N THR A 69 -6.19 0.01 7.85
CA THR A 69 -5.46 -0.93 7.00
C THR A 69 -3.95 -0.75 7.11
N ARG A 70 -3.43 0.48 7.25
CA ARG A 70 -1.99 0.70 7.55
C ARG A 70 -1.57 -0.07 8.81
N GLY A 71 -2.37 -0.01 9.87
CA GLY A 71 -2.12 -0.73 11.12
C GLY A 71 -2.11 -2.25 10.93
N GLU A 72 -3.00 -2.79 10.09
CA GLU A 72 -3.01 -4.21 9.72
C GLU A 72 -1.74 -4.59 8.94
N GLN A 73 -1.31 -3.74 8.00
CA GLN A 73 -0.12 -3.99 7.18
C GLN A 73 1.18 -3.96 8.00
N TYR A 74 1.29 -3.10 9.01
CA TYR A 74 2.43 -3.16 9.94
C TYR A 74 2.53 -4.54 10.61
N LYS A 75 1.41 -5.09 11.09
CA LYS A 75 1.37 -6.42 11.72
C LYS A 75 1.74 -7.54 10.76
N LEU A 76 1.26 -7.47 9.51
CA LEU A 76 1.46 -8.51 8.52
C LEU A 76 2.86 -8.51 7.91
N ARG A 77 3.41 -7.33 7.62
CA ARG A 77 4.63 -7.17 6.80
C ARG A 77 5.84 -6.70 7.61
N SER A 78 5.64 -5.89 8.65
CA SER A 78 6.74 -5.21 9.36
C SER A 78 7.14 -5.90 10.66
N ASP A 79 6.16 -6.30 11.49
CA ASP A 79 6.40 -6.85 12.84
C ASP A 79 7.30 -8.09 12.83
N GLY A 80 7.13 -8.97 11.84
CA GLY A 80 7.96 -10.17 11.68
C GLY A 80 9.44 -9.83 11.44
N ILE A 81 9.72 -8.80 10.64
CA ILE A 81 11.08 -8.33 10.36
C ILE A 81 11.66 -7.71 11.63
N TYR A 82 10.90 -6.88 12.34
CA TYR A 82 11.34 -6.28 13.60
C TYR A 82 11.72 -7.34 14.64
N ILE A 83 10.92 -8.39 14.80
CA ILE A 83 11.22 -9.53 15.68
C ILE A 83 12.53 -10.22 15.25
N SER A 84 12.80 -10.33 13.95
CA SER A 84 14.04 -10.93 13.45
C SER A 84 15.28 -10.10 13.83
N ILE A 85 15.19 -8.77 13.77
CA ILE A 85 16.26 -7.85 14.19
C ILE A 85 16.64 -8.13 15.65
N GLN A 86 15.66 -8.19 16.55
CA GLN A 86 15.91 -8.45 17.98
C GLN A 86 16.61 -9.81 18.18
N LYS A 87 16.14 -10.87 17.50
CA LYS A 87 16.75 -12.19 17.57
C LYS A 87 18.19 -12.22 17.04
N TYR A 88 18.52 -11.44 16.01
CA TYR A 88 19.89 -11.35 15.50
C TYR A 88 20.81 -10.63 16.50
N LEU A 89 20.35 -9.54 17.10
CA LEU A 89 21.09 -8.81 18.12
C LEU A 89 21.38 -9.68 19.35
N GLU A 90 20.38 -10.42 19.84
CA GLU A 90 20.54 -11.35 20.97
C GLU A 90 21.58 -12.46 20.71
N ARG A 91 21.76 -12.84 19.44
CA ARG A 91 22.72 -13.87 19.00
C ARG A 91 24.08 -13.30 18.61
N GLY A 92 24.31 -11.99 18.74
CA GLY A 92 25.53 -11.33 18.30
C GLY A 92 25.74 -11.33 16.79
N GLN A 93 24.66 -11.48 16.01
CA GLN A 93 24.69 -11.50 14.54
C GLN A 93 24.46 -10.08 13.98
N GLU A 94 25.39 -9.17 14.26
CA GLU A 94 25.25 -7.73 13.98
C GLU A 94 24.99 -7.43 12.50
N GLU A 95 25.74 -8.03 11.57
CA GLU A 95 25.56 -7.83 10.13
C GLU A 95 24.14 -8.22 9.66
N LYS A 96 23.61 -9.34 10.18
CA LYS A 96 22.23 -9.77 9.87
C LYS A 96 21.19 -8.83 10.48
N ALA A 97 21.46 -8.30 11.67
CA ALA A 97 20.59 -7.31 12.30
C ALA A 97 20.55 -6.00 11.50
N GLU A 98 21.69 -5.54 10.98
CA GLU A 98 21.77 -4.36 10.13
C GLU A 98 21.02 -4.55 8.82
N GLN A 99 21.22 -5.69 8.13
CA GLN A 99 20.46 -5.99 6.91
C GLN A 99 18.96 -6.05 7.19
N ALA A 100 18.52 -6.78 8.21
CA ALA A 100 17.11 -6.87 8.57
C ALA A 100 16.51 -5.51 8.97
N LYS A 101 17.32 -4.61 9.53
CA LYS A 101 16.90 -3.22 9.82
C LYS A 101 16.72 -2.40 8.54
N ALA A 102 17.59 -2.56 7.55
CA ALA A 102 17.42 -1.94 6.25
C ALA A 102 16.15 -2.45 5.55
N ASP A 103 15.93 -3.76 5.56
CA ASP A 103 14.73 -4.40 5.01
C ASP A 103 13.46 -3.91 5.72
N TRP A 104 13.49 -3.83 7.05
CA TRP A 104 12.37 -3.30 7.86
C TRP A 104 12.05 -1.85 7.51
N LEU A 105 13.07 -1.00 7.34
CA LEU A 105 12.86 0.41 6.98
C LEU A 105 12.28 0.55 5.57
N ALA A 106 12.77 -0.24 4.62
CA ALA A 106 12.23 -0.26 3.26
C ALA A 106 10.76 -0.71 3.27
N GLU A 107 10.42 -1.73 4.06
CA GLU A 107 9.06 -2.23 4.19
C GLU A 107 8.13 -1.19 4.84
N LEU A 108 8.60 -0.48 5.87
CA LEU A 108 7.85 0.62 6.48
C LEU A 108 7.57 1.74 5.47
N GLN A 109 8.57 2.12 4.68
CA GLN A 109 8.40 3.15 3.64
C GLN A 109 7.41 2.70 2.57
N ALA A 110 7.46 1.43 2.14
CA ALA A 110 6.51 0.89 1.19
C ALA A 110 5.06 0.90 1.75
N ILE A 111 4.87 0.49 3.00
CA ILE A 111 3.56 0.56 3.67
C ILE A 111 3.07 2.01 3.77
N GLU A 112 3.92 2.95 4.18
CA GLU A 112 3.52 4.36 4.33
C GLU A 112 3.24 5.03 2.98
N LEU A 113 3.85 4.57 1.89
CA LEU A 113 3.54 5.02 0.53
C LEU A 113 2.19 4.45 0.04
N GLU A 114 1.90 3.18 0.31
CA GLU A 114 0.63 2.54 -0.06
C GLU A 114 -0.55 3.00 0.79
N TYR A 115 -0.32 3.26 2.08
CA TYR A 115 -1.35 3.64 3.06
C TYR A 115 -0.94 4.92 3.80
N PRO A 116 -0.99 6.09 3.13
CA PRO A 116 -0.46 7.33 3.67
C PRO A 116 -1.18 7.78 4.93
N LYS A 117 -0.45 8.51 5.77
CA LYS A 117 -1.05 9.19 6.94
C LYS A 117 -2.06 10.23 6.43
N PRO A 118 -3.21 10.39 7.10
CA PRO A 118 -4.20 11.42 6.76
C PRO A 118 -3.59 12.82 6.74
#